data_AF-A0A819ZSM6-F1
#
_entry.id   AF-A0A819ZSM6-F1
#
_cell.length_a   1.000
_cell.length_b   1.000
_cell.length_c   1.000
_cell.angle_alpha   90.00
_cell.angle_beta   90.00
_cell.angle_gamma   90.00
#
_symmetry.space_group_name_H-M   'P 1'
#
loop_
_entity.id
_entity.type
_entity.pdbx_description
1 polymer ?
#
loop_
_entity_poly.entity_id
_entity_poly.type
_entity_poly.pdbx_seq_one_letter_code
_entity_poly.pdbx_strand_id
1 'polypeptide(L)' 'MSKNELLLAVESNRTIKDLETNNKYKFRIKAENIYGIGEPLETTSSITVKPSYDASDAPDTPKITEYNATYIKLK' A
#
# COMPACT_ATOMS: atom_id res chain seq x y z
N MET A 1 6.98 -13.40 40.51
CA MET A 1 7.34 -13.95 39.18
C MET A 1 6.92 -12.89 38.16
N SER A 2 7.76 -11.86 38.04
CA SER A 2 8.69 -11.53 36.94
C SER A 2 8.00 -11.24 35.60
N LYS A 3 8.28 -10.03 35.11
CA LYS A 3 7.73 -9.29 33.95
C LYS A 3 7.99 -9.95 32.58
N ASN A 4 8.23 -11.26 32.56
CA ASN A 4 8.76 -12.05 31.43
C ASN A 4 7.83 -13.19 30.95
N GLU A 5 6.59 -13.25 31.42
CA GLU A 5 5.48 -14.02 30.80
C GLU A 5 4.44 -12.98 30.38
N LEU A 6 4.06 -12.69 29.15
CA LEU A 6 4.20 -13.39 27.89
C LEU A 6 4.15 -12.28 26.83
N LEU A 7 5.20 -12.16 26.04
CA LEU A 7 5.31 -11.28 24.89
C LEU A 7 4.37 -11.81 23.78
N LEU A 8 3.06 -11.75 23.97
CA LEU A 8 2.07 -12.24 23.00
C LEU A 8 1.24 -11.11 22.40
N ALA A 9 1.81 -9.92 22.28
CA ALA A 9 1.47 -9.07 21.16
C ALA A 9 2.23 -9.60 19.95
N VAL A 10 1.86 -10.80 19.48
CA VAL A 10 2.20 -11.24 18.12
C VAL A 10 1.74 -10.10 17.23
N GLU A 11 2.68 -9.47 16.55
CA GLU A 11 2.40 -8.31 15.70
C GLU A 11 1.16 -8.60 14.85
N SER A 12 0.07 -7.88 15.16
CA SER A 12 -1.24 -8.09 14.52
C SER A 12 -1.33 -7.36 13.17
N ASN A 13 -0.17 -7.00 12.61
CA ASN A 13 -0.03 -6.39 11.30
C ASN A 13 0.62 -7.40 10.34
N ARG A 14 0.12 -7.42 9.10
CA ARG A 14 0.71 -8.19 8.00
C ARG A 14 0.59 -7.37 6.72
N THR A 15 1.68 -7.32 5.98
CA THR A 15 1.73 -6.71 4.65
C THR A 15 1.57 -7.81 3.61
N ILE A 16 0.50 -7.73 2.83
CA ILE A 16 0.27 -8.62 1.68
C ILE A 16 0.87 -7.96 0.44
N LYS A 17 1.70 -8.70 -0.30
CA LYS A 17 2.35 -8.25 -1.54
C LYS A 17 1.64 -8.86 -2.75
N ASP A 18 2.01 -8.39 -3.94
CA ASP A 18 1.60 -8.98 -5.23
C ASP A 18 0.08 -9.01 -5.46
N LEU A 19 -0.63 -7.98 -4.97
CA LEU A 19 -2.02 -7.76 -5.30
C LEU A 19 -2.14 -7.10 -6.68
N GLU A 20 -3.11 -7.53 -7.48
CA GLU A 20 -3.36 -6.91 -8.78
C GLU A 20 -3.93 -5.50 -8.59
N THR A 21 -3.29 -4.54 -9.24
CA THR A 21 -3.72 -3.14 -9.26
C THR A 21 -5.13 -2.99 -9.84
N ASN A 22 -5.90 -2.01 -9.33
CA ASN A 22 -7.28 -1.71 -9.74
C ASN A 22 -8.33 -2.76 -9.34
N ASN A 23 -7.92 -3.86 -8.72
CA ASN A 23 -8.84 -4.85 -8.18
C ASN A 23 -9.27 -4.52 -6.75
N LYS A 24 -10.46 -4.99 -6.40
CA LYS A 24 -11.07 -4.85 -5.06
C LYS A 24 -10.91 -6.15 -4.29
N TYR A 25 -10.31 -6.06 -3.10
CA TYR A 25 -10.11 -7.20 -2.22
C TYR A 25 -10.87 -7.01 -0.90
N LYS A 26 -11.37 -8.12 -0.35
CA LYS A 26 -11.83 -8.21 1.05
C LYS A 26 -10.90 -9.15 1.78
N PHE A 27 -10.49 -8.76 2.98
CA PHE A 27 -9.60 -9.57 3.81
C PHE A 27 -10.39 -10.19 4.96
N ARG A 28 -9.98 -11.38 5.38
CA ARG A 28 -10.51 -12.06 6.56
C ARG A 28 -9.39 -12.55 7.46
N ILE A 29 -9.59 -12.42 8.76
CA ILE A 29 -8.65 -12.86 9.79
C ILE A 29 -9.32 -13.95 10.61
N LYS A 30 -8.61 -15.04 10.86
CA LYS A 30 -9.04 -16.11 11.77
C LYS A 30 -8.03 -16.23 12.90
N ALA A 31 -8.52 -16.36 14.12
CA ALA A 31 -7.66 -16.69 15.26
C ALA A 31 -7.46 -18.21 15.34
N GLU A 32 -6.24 -18.65 15.59
CA GLU A 32 -5.90 -20.06 15.78
C GLU A 32 -5.30 -20.25 17.17
N ASN A 33 -5.79 -21.24 17.91
CA ASN A 33 -5.23 -21.69 19.17
C ASN A 33 -5.11 -23.22 19.19
N ILE A 34 -4.65 -23.80 20.30
CA ILE A 34 -4.45 -25.25 20.43
C ILE A 34 -5.73 -26.09 20.28
N TYR A 35 -6.91 -25.46 20.40
CA TYR A 35 -8.22 -26.11 20.25
C TYR A 35 -8.78 -25.97 18.83
N GLY A 36 -8.16 -25.16 17.97
CA GLY A 36 -8.52 -25.01 16.57
C GLY A 36 -8.61 -23.57 16.09
N ILE A 37 -9.30 -23.40 14.96
CA ILE A 37 -9.46 -22.12 14.26
C ILE A 37 -10.84 -21.53 14.60
N GLY A 38 -10.87 -20.28 15.05
CA GLY A 38 -12.10 -19.55 15.36
C GLY A 38 -12.80 -18.96 14.13
N GLU A 39 -13.92 -18.29 14.39
CA GLU A 39 -14.73 -17.62 13.37
C GLU A 39 -13.93 -16.53 12.63
N PRO A 40 -14.09 -16.41 11.29
CA PRO A 40 -13.45 -15.36 10.52
C PRO A 40 -14.05 -13.99 10.81
N LEU A 41 -13.19 -13.00 11.02
CA LEU A 41 -13.54 -11.60 10.97
C LEU A 41 -13.19 -11.02 9.61
N GLU A 42 -14.18 -10.49 8.88
CA GLU A 42 -13.98 -9.88 7.56
C GLU A 42 -13.88 -8.35 7.65
N THR A 43 -13.16 -7.75 6.71
CA THR A 43 -13.13 -6.29 6.55
C THR A 43 -14.51 -5.74 6.13
N THR A 44 -14.98 -4.69 6.79
CA THR A 44 -16.30 -4.07 6.55
C THR A 44 -16.53 -3.65 5.09
N SER A 45 -15.49 -3.15 4.43
CA SER A 45 -15.53 -2.68 3.06
C SER A 45 -14.38 -3.27 2.23
N SER A 46 -14.59 -3.40 0.92
CA SER A 46 -13.53 -3.79 0.01
C SER A 46 -12.47 -2.69 -0.11
N ILE A 47 -11.20 -3.09 -0.16
CA ILE A 47 -10.05 -2.20 -0.38
C ILE A 47 -9.67 -2.29 -1.86
N THR A 48 -9.66 -1.15 -2.56
CA THR A 48 -9.15 -1.05 -3.93
C THR A 48 -7.63 -0.93 -3.89
N VAL A 49 -6.93 -1.82 -4.60
CA VAL A 49 -5.47 -1.79 -4.67
C VAL A 49 -5.04 -0.69 -5.61
N LYS A 50 -4.29 0.27 -5.06
CA LYS A 50 -3.69 1.35 -5.83
C LYS A 50 -2.33 0.92 -6.37
N PRO A 51 -1.93 1.40 -7.56
CA PRO A 51 -0.60 1.16 -8.05
C PRO A 51 0.44 1.77 -7.09
N SER A 52 1.62 1.18 -7.01
CA SER A 52 2.75 1.70 -6.24
C SER A 52 3.32 2.99 -6.81
N TYR A 53 3.03 3.27 -8.08
CA TYR A 53 3.40 4.49 -8.78
C TYR A 53 2.15 5.12 -9.37
N ASP A 54 1.99 6.41 -9.13
CA ASP A 54 1.12 7.22 -9.98
C ASP A 54 1.91 7.58 -11.24
N ALA A 55 1.30 7.47 -12.41
CA ALA A 55 1.95 7.95 -13.62
C ALA A 55 2.08 9.47 -13.46
N SER A 56 3.30 10.00 -13.44
CA SER A 56 3.45 11.45 -13.54
C SER A 56 2.76 11.89 -14.83
N ASP A 57 1.87 12.88 -14.72
CA ASP A 57 1.22 13.45 -15.88
C ASP A 57 2.27 13.83 -16.93
N ALA A 58 1.86 13.77 -18.20
CA ALA A 58 2.72 14.20 -19.29
C ALA A 58 3.24 15.62 -18.98
N PRO A 59 4.55 15.88 -19.13
CA PRO A 59 5.07 17.22 -18.92
C PRO A 59 4.28 18.19 -19.82
N ASP A 60 3.95 19.35 -19.26
CA ASP A 60 3.22 20.36 -20.02
C ASP A 60 4.09 20.84 -21.20
N THR A 61 3.45 21.42 -22.21
CA THR A 61 4.17 21.90 -23.41
C THR A 61 5.18 22.96 -22.98
N PRO A 62 6.50 22.74 -23.19
CA PRO A 62 7.51 23.63 -22.67
C PRO A 62 7.38 25.00 -23.34
N LYS A 63 7.40 26.07 -22.53
CA LYS A 63 7.32 27.44 -23.04
C LYS A 63 8.72 28.04 -23.13
N ILE A 64 9.11 28.47 -24.33
CA ILE A 64 10.39 29.15 -24.53
C ILE A 64 10.31 30.52 -23.87
N THR A 65 11.20 30.77 -22.91
CA THR A 65 11.33 32.08 -22.28
C THR A 65 12.42 32.92 -22.92
N GLU A 66 13.52 32.29 -23.32
CA GLU A 66 14.71 32.95 -23.88
C GLU A 66 15.38 32.03 -24.91
N TYR A 67 15.94 32.61 -25.99
CA TYR A 67 16.73 31.87 -26.97
C TYR A 67 17.92 32.73 -27.47
N ASN A 68 19.06 32.07 -27.71
CA ASN A 68 20.19 32.64 -28.44
C ASN A 68 20.78 31.58 -29.39
N ALA A 69 21.86 31.90 -30.11
CA ALA A 69 22.53 30.99 -31.06
C ALA A 69 23.09 29.69 -30.44
N THR A 70 23.29 29.65 -29.13
CA THR A 70 23.93 28.56 -28.37
C THR A 70 23.03 27.89 -27.34
N TYR A 71 21.93 28.52 -26.89
CA TYR A 71 21.00 27.90 -25.94
C TYR A 71 19.57 28.39 -26.05
N ILE A 72 18.65 27.57 -25.54
CA ILE A 72 17.23 27.86 -25.38
C ILE A 72 16.85 27.56 -23.94
N LYS A 73 16.11 28.46 -23.31
CA LYS A 73 15.61 28.33 -21.94
C LYS A 73 14.11 28.04 -21.97
N LEU A 74 13.72 26.97 -21.29
CA LEU A 74 12.34 26.51 -21.16
C LEU A 74 11.84 26.79 -19.74
N LYS A 75 10.56 27.13 -19.62
CA LYS A 75 9.81 27.23 -18.36
C LYS A 75 8.99 25.97 -18.12
#